data_AF-A0A9P9AE62-F1
#
_entry.id   AF-A0A9P9AE62-F1
#
_cell.length_a   1.000
_cell.length_b   1.000
_cell.length_c   1.000
_cell.angle_alpha   90.00
_cell.angle_beta   90.00
_cell.angle_gamma   90.00
#
_symmetry.space_group_name_H-M   'P 1'
#
loop_
_entity.id
_entity.type
_entity.pdbx_description
1 polymer ?
#
loop_
_entity_poly.entity_id
_entity_poly.type
_entity_poly.pdbx_seq_one_letter_code
_entity_poly.pdbx_strand_id
1 'polypeptide(L)'
;MEAITSSLTPAEKAKLHEVADGLLNVYRTLARMTHLESSWIKEGPHDMTSLLPECKEMGLDASIIYLYSIVPYVYHPGEWFFFQGGYFMYMDVEGSRDPFFMENDKEMLRPWMTPLSRMGNHSTVLIYDAKRHVIGMFSQENIGDSTDHNYNDDVADDSDDAFDGDVFNYEKMAARPAPDVLRDMARWFEDFTETPGEGGWGSDEEDTILLYRKHGWPGPDFDGDAFCVDQIRAAAAGKAMYHAEEPLRQVEKFQMWLGHAETGRLDKARKAILESDNTDDEWLGRWELWLEVHDRQELELELAEAKETAERLCPGGVCLKPDELPPRELQVLREHALYETRRTESMQKNAEETGNFSEALRYKIKTNAFLQRAIEACEAEVGDRSLPERRGWKELGLDLDDKFERETLSLKGLERGVKAVREWLAEAPEAAIKAREEAEAFLAELEKGIERARESLELCRSHGVGELEQKTEALSL
;
A
#
# COMPACT_ATOMS: atom_id res chain seq x y z
N MET A 1 -0.75 32.42 24.90
CA MET A 1 -0.57 31.20 25.72
C MET A 1 -0.85 31.44 27.19
N GLU A 2 -0.17 32.36 27.88
CA GLU A 2 -0.35 32.58 29.33
C GLU A 2 -1.83 32.70 29.76
N ALA A 3 -2.61 33.58 29.12
CA ALA A 3 -4.03 33.75 29.44
C ALA A 3 -4.89 32.48 29.28
N ILE A 4 -4.57 31.59 28.33
CA ILE A 4 -5.26 30.31 28.11
C ILE A 4 -4.79 29.28 29.14
N THR A 5 -3.49 29.26 29.44
CA THR A 5 -2.93 28.35 30.46
C THR A 5 -3.36 28.73 31.88
N SER A 6 -3.76 29.98 32.11
CA SER A 6 -4.25 30.47 33.41
C SER A 6 -5.67 30.01 33.74
N SER A 7 -6.46 29.57 32.75
CA SER A 7 -7.81 29.03 32.99
C SER A 7 -7.82 27.57 33.42
N LEU A 8 -6.70 26.86 33.26
CA LEU A 8 -6.55 25.46 33.65
C LEU A 8 -5.93 25.33 35.04
N THR A 9 -6.56 24.51 35.88
CA THR A 9 -6.04 24.11 37.19
C THR A 9 -4.80 23.22 37.05
N PRO A 10 -3.95 23.11 38.09
CA PRO A 10 -2.82 22.20 38.09
C PRO A 10 -3.23 20.73 37.85
N ALA A 11 -4.39 20.32 38.34
CA ALA A 11 -4.89 18.95 38.16
C ALA A 11 -5.30 18.67 36.70
N GLU A 12 -5.95 19.64 36.03
CA GLU A 12 -6.27 19.51 34.60
C GLU A 12 -4.99 19.46 33.75
N LYS A 13 -3.98 20.29 34.08
CA LYS A 13 -2.68 20.22 33.40
C LYS A 13 -2.01 18.87 33.61
N ALA A 14 -2.04 18.32 34.83
CA ALA A 14 -1.46 17.02 35.12
C ALA A 14 -2.09 15.90 34.25
N LYS A 15 -3.42 15.88 34.11
CA LYS A 15 -4.10 14.95 33.21
C LYS A 15 -3.65 15.09 31.75
N LEU A 16 -3.45 16.32 31.27
CA LEU A 16 -3.00 16.55 29.88
C LEU A 16 -1.53 16.14 29.69
N HIS A 17 -0.69 16.28 30.72
CA HIS A 17 0.66 15.71 30.72
C HIS A 17 0.65 14.18 30.70
N GLU A 18 -0.25 13.52 31.42
CA GLU A 18 -0.39 12.05 31.36
C GLU A 18 -0.67 11.56 29.92
N VAL A 19 -1.48 12.30 29.15
CA VAL A 19 -1.72 11.99 27.72
C VAL A 19 -0.47 12.22 26.89
N ALA A 20 0.17 13.39 27.02
CA ALA A 20 1.35 13.73 26.25
C ALA A 20 2.53 12.76 26.52
N ASP A 21 2.77 12.45 27.80
CA ASP A 21 3.82 11.53 28.24
C ASP A 21 3.50 10.08 27.82
N GLY A 22 2.24 9.67 27.90
CA GLY A 22 1.78 8.36 27.45
C GLY A 22 2.00 8.18 25.94
N LEU A 23 1.59 9.14 25.12
CA LEU A 23 1.79 9.10 23.67
C LEU A 23 3.28 9.16 23.30
N LEU A 24 4.06 9.95 24.04
CA LEU A 24 5.51 10.00 23.86
C LEU A 24 6.16 8.64 24.17
N ASN A 25 5.67 7.93 25.19
CA ASN A 25 6.14 6.58 25.48
C ASN A 25 5.82 5.61 24.35
N VAL A 26 4.64 5.69 23.74
CA VAL A 26 4.29 4.89 22.55
C VAL A 26 5.27 5.19 21.40
N TYR A 27 5.48 6.46 21.05
CA TYR A 27 6.41 6.83 19.97
C TYR A 27 7.85 6.41 20.26
N ARG A 28 8.31 6.56 21.51
CA ARG A 28 9.64 6.07 21.92
C ARG A 28 9.74 4.55 21.84
N THR A 29 8.66 3.83 22.09
CA THR A 29 8.62 2.36 21.95
C THR A 29 8.80 1.97 20.49
N LEU A 30 8.04 2.59 19.58
CA LEU A 30 8.20 2.41 18.14
C LEU A 30 9.60 2.78 17.64
N ALA A 31 10.19 3.83 18.20
CA ALA A 31 11.56 4.22 17.85
C ALA A 31 12.60 3.22 18.35
N ARG A 32 12.41 2.65 19.54
CA ARG A 32 13.26 1.55 20.03
C ARG A 32 13.12 0.29 19.18
N MET A 33 11.94 0.06 18.59
CA MET A 33 11.69 -1.02 17.65
C MET A 33 12.19 -0.73 16.22
N THR A 34 12.81 0.42 15.95
CA THR A 34 13.24 0.85 14.59
C THR A 34 12.12 1.20 13.60
N HIS A 35 10.86 1.21 14.02
CA HIS A 35 9.73 1.63 13.17
C HIS A 35 9.53 3.14 13.09
N LEU A 36 10.21 3.92 13.93
CA LEU A 36 10.15 5.38 13.91
C LEU A 36 11.55 5.96 14.16
N GLU A 37 11.99 6.89 13.31
CA GLU A 37 13.26 7.58 13.59
C GLU A 37 13.08 8.53 14.79
N SER A 38 13.90 8.35 15.81
CA SER A 38 13.81 9.15 17.05
C SER A 38 13.90 10.66 16.79
N SER A 39 14.67 11.08 15.79
CA SER A 39 14.82 12.49 15.41
C SER A 39 13.55 13.13 14.81
N TRP A 40 12.60 12.32 14.34
CA TRP A 40 11.32 12.79 13.81
C TRP A 40 10.30 13.09 14.92
N ILE A 41 10.51 12.56 16.12
CA ILE A 41 9.66 12.83 17.28
C ILE A 41 9.92 14.27 17.75
N LYS A 42 8.93 15.14 17.63
CA LYS A 42 8.99 16.51 18.13
C LYS A 42 8.27 16.55 19.48
N GLU A 43 9.06 16.59 20.54
CA GLU A 43 8.57 16.72 21.92
C GLU A 43 8.16 18.17 22.20
N GLY A 44 7.15 18.36 23.05
CA GLY A 44 6.76 19.68 23.52
C GLY A 44 7.77 20.28 24.53
N PRO A 45 7.60 21.55 24.92
CA PRO A 45 6.51 22.44 24.49
C PRO A 45 6.73 23.07 23.11
N HIS A 46 5.63 23.27 22.38
CA HIS A 46 5.61 23.83 21.02
C HIS A 46 5.24 25.32 21.00
N ASP A 47 5.74 26.05 20.00
CA ASP A 47 5.30 27.42 19.74
C ASP A 47 3.92 27.42 19.06
N MET A 48 2.89 27.77 19.84
CA MET A 48 1.50 27.84 19.37
C MET A 48 1.15 29.16 18.69
N THR A 49 2.08 30.12 18.55
CA THR A 49 1.77 31.48 18.11
C THR A 49 1.05 31.52 16.75
N SER A 50 1.44 30.66 15.81
CA SER A 50 0.81 30.56 14.48
C SER A 50 -0.56 29.88 14.49
N LEU A 51 -0.78 28.89 15.37
CA LEU A 51 -2.01 28.08 15.44
C LEU A 51 -3.09 28.70 16.34
N LEU A 52 -2.71 29.61 17.24
CA LEU A 52 -3.64 30.23 18.19
C LEU A 52 -4.83 30.97 17.55
N PRO A 53 -4.68 31.71 16.44
CA PRO A 53 -5.82 32.33 15.76
C PRO A 53 -6.85 31.29 15.30
N GLU A 54 -6.38 30.23 14.63
CA GLU A 54 -7.22 29.13 14.12
C GLU A 54 -7.91 28.36 15.25
N CYS A 55 -7.17 28.05 16.33
CA CYS A 55 -7.74 27.42 17.53
C CYS A 55 -8.90 28.23 18.12
N LYS A 56 -8.81 29.57 18.09
CA LYS A 56 -9.87 30.46 18.60
C LYS A 56 -11.06 30.55 17.64
N GLU A 57 -10.79 30.59 16.34
CA GLU A 57 -11.82 30.59 15.30
C GLU A 57 -12.67 29.32 15.36
N MET A 58 -12.01 28.16 15.52
CA MET A 58 -12.66 26.87 15.72
C MET A 58 -13.24 26.66 17.12
N GLY A 59 -13.11 27.66 18.01
CA GLY A 59 -13.70 27.64 19.35
C GLY A 59 -13.15 26.55 20.28
N LEU A 60 -11.90 26.09 20.06
CA LEU A 60 -11.31 24.99 20.84
C LEU A 60 -11.22 25.30 22.33
N ASP A 61 -11.44 24.27 23.14
CA ASP A 61 -11.33 24.36 24.60
C ASP A 61 -9.87 24.63 25.02
N ALA A 62 -9.69 25.38 26.11
CA ALA A 62 -8.37 25.69 26.65
C ALA A 62 -7.52 24.44 26.91
N SER A 63 -8.17 23.32 27.28
CA SER A 63 -7.53 22.03 27.50
C SER A 63 -6.91 21.46 26.21
N ILE A 64 -7.61 21.57 25.07
CA ILE A 64 -7.09 21.10 23.77
C ILE A 64 -5.98 22.01 23.28
N ILE A 65 -6.15 23.34 23.40
CA ILE A 65 -5.10 24.31 23.04
C ILE A 65 -3.83 24.07 23.88
N TYR A 66 -3.99 23.75 25.17
CA TYR A 66 -2.87 23.40 26.04
C TYR A 66 -2.24 22.06 25.65
N LEU A 67 -3.04 21.03 25.38
CA LEU A 67 -2.54 19.73 24.93
C LEU A 67 -1.72 19.86 23.65
N TYR A 68 -2.21 20.59 22.65
CA TYR A 68 -1.48 20.92 21.42
C TYR A 68 -0.12 21.58 21.69
N SER A 69 0.01 22.34 22.79
CA SER A 69 1.30 22.93 23.15
C SER A 69 2.30 21.94 23.75
N ILE A 70 1.91 20.72 24.14
CA ILE A 70 2.80 19.76 24.81
C ILE A 70 2.82 18.35 24.19
N VAL A 71 1.78 17.99 23.43
CA VAL A 71 1.63 16.66 22.84
C VAL A 71 2.75 16.41 21.83
N PRO A 72 3.40 15.23 21.87
CA PRO A 72 4.39 14.90 20.86
C PRO A 72 3.72 14.68 19.50
N TYR A 73 4.38 15.08 18.43
CA TYR A 73 3.97 14.77 17.07
C TYR A 73 5.17 14.30 16.25
N VAL A 74 4.91 13.69 15.09
CA VAL A 74 5.97 13.20 14.20
C VAL A 74 6.08 14.16 13.02
N TYR A 75 7.26 14.75 12.84
CA TYR A 75 7.57 15.52 11.64
C TYR A 75 8.21 14.57 10.62
N HIS A 76 7.41 14.07 9.68
CA HIS A 76 7.91 13.21 8.60
C HIS A 76 7.39 13.69 7.23
N PRO A 77 8.23 13.70 6.18
CA PRO A 77 7.87 14.12 4.81
C PRO A 77 6.97 13.12 4.03
N GLY A 78 6.27 12.21 4.70
CA GLY A 78 5.50 11.14 4.07
C GLY A 78 4.60 10.40 5.04
N GLU A 79 3.72 9.57 4.51
CA GLU A 79 2.70 8.84 5.27
C GLU A 79 3.29 7.54 5.82
N TRP A 80 3.50 7.49 7.13
CA TRP A 80 3.92 6.29 7.84
C TRP A 80 2.78 5.81 8.73
N PHE A 81 2.49 4.51 8.64
CA PHE A 81 1.51 3.84 9.47
C PHE A 81 1.97 3.81 10.94
N PHE A 82 1.07 4.17 11.82
CA PHE A 82 1.25 4.26 13.26
C PHE A 82 0.58 3.08 13.97
N PHE A 83 -0.75 2.98 13.88
CA PHE A 83 -1.54 2.01 14.64
C PHE A 83 -2.77 1.62 13.83
N GLN A 84 -2.96 0.32 13.57
CA GLN A 84 -4.08 -0.24 12.79
C GLN A 84 -4.38 0.57 11.51
N GLY A 85 -3.34 0.79 10.70
CA GLY A 85 -3.38 1.58 9.46
C GLY A 85 -3.49 3.10 9.62
N GLY A 86 -3.74 3.63 10.83
CA GLY A 86 -3.78 5.08 11.08
C GLY A 86 -2.39 5.72 10.95
N TYR A 87 -2.32 7.01 10.70
CA TYR A 87 -1.06 7.76 10.61
C TYR A 87 -0.71 8.48 11.92
N PHE A 88 0.56 8.83 12.09
CA PHE A 88 1.02 9.62 13.24
C PHE A 88 0.34 11.00 13.30
N MET A 89 0.22 11.54 14.52
CA MET A 89 -0.28 12.88 14.73
C MET A 89 0.61 13.93 14.02
N TYR A 90 -0.04 14.89 13.37
CA TYR A 90 0.54 16.14 12.90
C TYR A 90 -0.36 17.30 13.33
N MET A 91 0.22 18.49 13.52
CA MET A 91 -0.48 19.67 14.01
C MET A 91 -1.29 20.35 12.89
N ASP A 92 -2.51 19.88 12.67
CA ASP A 92 -3.50 20.45 11.75
C ASP A 92 -4.80 20.70 12.52
N VAL A 93 -5.17 21.97 12.74
CA VAL A 93 -6.27 22.33 13.64
C VAL A 93 -7.63 22.13 12.96
N GLU A 94 -7.78 22.62 11.72
CA GLU A 94 -8.99 22.46 10.90
C GLU A 94 -9.25 21.00 10.52
N GLY A 95 -8.27 20.32 9.91
CA GLY A 95 -8.44 18.94 9.45
C GLY A 95 -8.70 17.94 10.59
N SER A 96 -8.22 18.25 11.80
CA SER A 96 -8.47 17.41 12.98
C SER A 96 -9.90 17.47 13.51
N ARG A 97 -10.78 18.34 13.00
CA ARG A 97 -12.16 18.45 13.51
C ARG A 97 -13.10 17.40 12.93
N ASP A 98 -12.74 16.87 11.77
CA ASP A 98 -13.47 15.84 11.05
C ASP A 98 -12.49 14.73 10.62
N PRO A 99 -12.06 13.87 11.57
CA PRO A 99 -11.05 12.87 11.29
C PRO A 99 -11.49 11.79 10.29
N PHE A 100 -12.80 11.65 10.02
CA PHE A 100 -13.37 10.62 9.15
C PHE A 100 -13.93 11.16 7.83
N PHE A 101 -13.78 12.47 7.56
CA PHE A 101 -14.34 13.16 6.38
C PHE A 101 -15.86 12.99 6.25
N MET A 102 -16.58 13.12 7.37
CA MET A 102 -18.03 13.00 7.42
C MET A 102 -18.69 14.24 6.82
N GLU A 103 -19.65 14.06 5.90
CA GLU A 103 -20.31 15.17 5.20
C GLU A 103 -21.24 16.04 6.08
N ASN A 104 -21.33 15.77 7.39
CA ASN A 104 -22.31 16.37 8.31
C ASN A 104 -21.66 17.05 9.52
N ASP A 105 -21.82 18.37 9.64
CA ASP A 105 -21.31 19.19 10.75
C ASP A 105 -21.70 18.69 12.16
N LYS A 106 -22.79 17.93 12.30
CA LYS A 106 -23.23 17.35 13.59
C LYS A 106 -22.29 16.23 14.09
N GLU A 107 -21.54 15.64 13.16
CA GLU A 107 -20.57 14.55 13.32
C GLU A 107 -19.13 15.07 13.32
N MET A 108 -18.94 16.37 13.57
CA MET A 108 -17.64 16.93 13.93
C MET A 108 -17.34 16.67 15.41
N LEU A 109 -16.05 16.58 15.71
CA LEU A 109 -15.58 16.51 17.09
C LEU A 109 -16.09 17.72 17.90
N ARG A 110 -16.26 17.51 19.20
CA ARG A 110 -16.61 18.61 20.13
C ARG A 110 -15.37 19.44 20.48
N PRO A 111 -15.48 20.73 20.85
CA PRO A 111 -14.32 21.59 21.07
C PRO A 111 -13.31 21.13 22.14
N TRP A 112 -13.73 20.21 23.02
CA TRP A 112 -12.90 19.59 24.05
C TRP A 112 -12.38 18.19 23.66
N MET A 113 -12.55 17.79 22.39
CA MET A 113 -12.05 16.55 21.83
C MET A 113 -11.02 16.83 20.73
N THR A 114 -10.05 15.94 20.57
CA THR A 114 -9.04 16.02 19.50
C THR A 114 -8.54 14.62 19.11
N PRO A 115 -8.23 14.37 17.83
CA PRO A 115 -7.57 13.14 17.45
C PRO A 115 -6.09 13.14 17.89
N LEU A 116 -5.60 11.98 18.33
CA LEU A 116 -4.20 11.71 18.67
C LEU A 116 -3.48 10.89 17.59
N SER A 117 -4.18 10.52 16.53
CA SER A 117 -3.66 9.94 15.29
C SER A 117 -4.45 10.48 14.12
N ARG A 118 -3.96 10.31 12.89
CA ARG A 118 -4.68 10.67 11.68
C ARG A 118 -5.27 9.42 11.04
N MET A 119 -6.36 9.59 10.31
CA MET A 119 -6.93 8.50 9.54
C MET A 119 -6.02 8.16 8.36
N GLY A 120 -5.71 6.87 8.22
CA GLY A 120 -5.13 6.28 7.02
C GLY A 120 -6.21 5.89 6.01
N ASN A 121 -5.91 4.93 5.14
CA ASN A 121 -6.94 4.38 4.25
C ASN A 121 -7.87 3.45 5.04
N HIS A 122 -9.09 3.90 5.32
CA HIS A 122 -10.12 3.13 6.04
C HIS A 122 -9.69 2.61 7.43
N SER A 123 -8.86 3.39 8.14
CA SER A 123 -8.10 2.92 9.31
C SER A 123 -8.59 3.44 10.67
N THR A 124 -7.98 2.98 11.75
CA THR A 124 -8.30 3.41 13.13
C THR A 124 -7.79 4.81 13.46
N VAL A 125 -8.64 5.63 14.07
CA VAL A 125 -8.30 6.94 14.66
C VAL A 125 -8.45 6.90 16.18
N LEU A 126 -7.43 7.42 16.89
CA LEU A 126 -7.46 7.63 18.32
C LEU A 126 -8.06 9.00 18.63
N ILE A 127 -9.11 9.07 19.44
CA ILE A 127 -9.80 10.32 19.77
C ILE A 127 -9.77 10.52 21.28
N TYR A 128 -9.16 11.63 21.71
CA TYR A 128 -9.10 12.04 23.11
C TYR A 128 -10.24 12.98 23.46
N ASP A 129 -10.96 12.69 24.54
CA ASP A 129 -11.94 13.58 25.18
C ASP A 129 -11.35 14.16 26.48
N ALA A 130 -11.08 15.47 26.51
CA ALA A 130 -10.48 16.14 27.66
C ALA A 130 -11.44 16.28 28.86
N LYS A 131 -12.76 16.29 28.65
CA LYS A 131 -13.73 16.38 29.76
C LYS A 131 -13.83 15.08 30.53
N ARG A 132 -13.88 13.96 29.79
CA ARG A 132 -13.97 12.61 30.37
C ARG A 132 -12.58 12.03 30.70
N HIS A 133 -11.52 12.58 30.10
CA HIS A 133 -10.15 12.08 30.19
C HIS A 133 -10.04 10.62 29.73
N VAL A 134 -10.57 10.36 28.54
CA VAL A 134 -10.65 9.03 27.91
C VAL A 134 -10.16 9.09 26.47
N ILE A 135 -9.71 7.96 25.95
CA ILE A 135 -9.41 7.75 24.53
C ILE A 135 -10.36 6.68 23.98
N GLY A 136 -10.97 6.97 22.84
CA GLY A 136 -11.67 5.98 22.02
C GLY A 136 -10.89 5.68 20.74
N MET A 137 -11.08 4.50 20.18
CA MET A 137 -10.38 3.98 19.01
C MET A 137 -11.42 3.44 18.03
N PHE A 138 -11.49 4.01 16.82
CA PHE A 138 -12.56 3.72 15.85
C PHE A 138 -12.01 3.64 14.43
N SER A 139 -12.48 2.65 13.66
CA SER A 139 -12.22 2.54 12.23
C SER A 139 -13.29 3.28 11.41
N GLN A 140 -12.89 3.78 10.23
CA GLN A 140 -13.83 4.36 9.27
C GLN A 140 -14.83 3.33 8.71
N GLU A 141 -14.46 2.04 8.65
CA GLU A 141 -15.35 1.01 8.10
C GLU A 141 -16.47 0.63 9.07
N ASN A 142 -16.19 0.75 10.37
CA ASN A 142 -17.12 0.41 11.45
C ASN A 142 -17.27 1.60 12.40
N ILE A 143 -17.69 2.75 11.85
CA ILE A 143 -17.95 3.97 12.63
C ILE A 143 -19.10 3.66 13.61
N GLY A 144 -18.76 3.42 14.87
CA GLY A 144 -19.73 2.98 15.89
C GLY A 144 -19.13 2.00 16.89
N ASP A 145 -18.25 1.12 16.40
CA ASP A 145 -17.61 0.08 17.19
C ASP A 145 -16.16 0.44 17.53
N SER A 146 -15.69 -0.04 18.69
CA SER A 146 -14.32 0.21 19.11
C SER A 146 -13.37 -0.84 18.54
N THR A 147 -12.23 -0.39 18.02
CA THR A 147 -11.13 -1.27 17.55
C THR A 147 -10.06 -1.54 18.62
N ASP A 148 -10.36 -1.19 19.88
CA ASP A 148 -9.48 -1.40 21.01
C ASP A 148 -9.56 -2.85 21.51
N HIS A 149 -8.42 -3.55 21.57
CA HIS A 149 -8.30 -4.96 21.99
C HIS A 149 -8.94 -5.30 23.34
N ASN A 150 -9.15 -4.33 24.22
CA ASN A 150 -9.77 -4.56 25.52
C ASN A 150 -11.31 -4.46 25.49
N TYR A 151 -11.91 -4.16 24.35
CA TYR A 151 -13.34 -4.39 24.10
C TYR A 151 -13.51 -5.77 23.48
N ASN A 152 -14.02 -6.73 24.25
CA ASN A 152 -14.40 -8.04 23.71
C ASN A 152 -15.73 -7.93 22.94
N ASP A 153 -15.78 -8.48 21.74
CA ASP A 153 -17.01 -8.81 20.97
C ASP A 153 -17.97 -9.77 21.72
N ASP A 154 -17.60 -10.26 22.91
CA ASP A 154 -18.43 -11.14 23.74
C ASP A 154 -19.64 -10.42 24.37
N VAL A 155 -19.76 -9.11 24.18
CA VAL A 155 -21.02 -8.38 24.37
C VAL A 155 -21.53 -7.91 23.01
N ALA A 156 -21.70 -8.86 22.08
CA ALA A 156 -22.82 -8.80 21.17
C ALA A 156 -24.08 -8.80 22.06
N ASP A 157 -24.42 -7.62 22.59
CA ASP A 157 -25.79 -7.36 22.98
C ASP A 157 -26.58 -7.61 21.69
N ASP A 158 -27.44 -8.62 21.72
CA ASP A 158 -28.49 -8.89 20.73
C ASP A 158 -29.48 -7.71 20.65
N SER A 159 -29.01 -6.46 20.75
CA SER A 159 -29.73 -5.32 20.24
C SER A 159 -29.57 -5.35 18.73
N ASP A 160 -30.48 -6.08 18.10
CA ASP A 160 -31.02 -5.84 16.76
C ASP A 160 -31.54 -4.38 16.58
N ASP A 161 -31.06 -3.40 17.35
CA ASP A 161 -31.14 -1.98 17.04
C ASP A 161 -30.00 -1.65 16.07
N ALA A 162 -30.01 -2.38 14.95
CA ALA A 162 -29.27 -2.05 13.75
C ALA A 162 -29.53 -0.58 13.42
N PHE A 163 -28.51 0.26 13.60
CA PHE A 163 -28.32 1.57 12.97
C PHE A 163 -29.63 2.21 12.48
N ASP A 164 -30.52 2.58 13.41
CA ASP A 164 -31.76 3.28 13.06
C ASP A 164 -31.42 4.75 12.80
N GLY A 165 -30.70 5.03 11.71
CA GLY A 165 -30.47 6.36 11.15
C GLY A 165 -29.85 7.43 12.07
N ASP A 166 -29.36 7.07 13.26
CA ASP A 166 -28.91 8.01 14.27
C ASP A 166 -27.42 8.33 14.10
N VAL A 167 -27.17 9.53 13.58
CA VAL A 167 -25.92 10.31 13.54
C VAL A 167 -24.86 9.82 14.55
N PHE A 168 -23.66 9.52 14.07
CA PHE A 168 -22.55 9.07 14.92
C PHE A 168 -22.26 10.10 16.04
N ASN A 169 -22.20 9.63 17.29
CA ASN A 169 -22.06 10.51 18.44
C ASN A 169 -20.83 10.17 19.29
N TYR A 170 -19.77 10.97 19.13
CA TYR A 170 -18.53 10.86 19.92
C TYR A 170 -18.73 10.92 21.43
N GLU A 171 -19.81 11.54 21.93
CA GLU A 171 -20.05 11.58 23.39
C GLU A 171 -20.50 10.23 23.95
N LYS A 172 -21.10 9.37 23.12
CA LYS A 172 -21.51 8.00 23.45
C LYS A 172 -20.45 6.97 23.10
N MET A 173 -19.29 7.42 22.61
CA MET A 173 -18.24 6.54 22.13
C MET A 173 -17.74 5.57 23.21
N ALA A 174 -17.52 4.32 22.82
CA ALA A 174 -16.80 3.34 23.62
C ALA A 174 -15.36 3.82 23.80
N ALA A 175 -14.97 4.15 25.03
CA ALA A 175 -13.67 4.73 25.35
C ALA A 175 -13.19 4.31 26.74
N ARG A 176 -11.87 4.20 26.91
CA ARG A 176 -11.22 3.84 28.17
C ARG A 176 -10.41 5.01 28.73
N PRO A 177 -10.03 5.00 30.02
CA PRO A 177 -9.17 6.03 30.59
C PRO A 177 -7.91 6.23 29.73
N ALA A 178 -7.63 7.49 29.36
CA ALA A 178 -6.54 7.82 28.45
C ALA A 178 -5.17 7.23 28.86
N PRO A 179 -4.73 7.30 30.13
CA PRO A 179 -3.45 6.70 30.54
C PRO A 179 -3.43 5.17 30.43
N ASP A 180 -4.58 4.50 30.56
CA ASP A 180 -4.66 3.05 30.40
C ASP A 180 -4.49 2.66 28.93
N VAL A 181 -5.19 3.34 28.01
CA VAL A 181 -5.07 3.09 26.56
C VAL A 181 -3.62 3.26 26.10
N LEU A 182 -2.98 4.38 26.42
CA LEU A 182 -1.62 4.67 25.95
C LEU A 182 -0.56 3.74 26.56
N ARG A 183 -0.74 3.32 27.82
CA ARG A 183 0.12 2.31 28.45
C ARG A 183 -0.05 0.97 27.75
N ASP A 184 -1.29 0.55 27.53
CA ASP A 184 -1.59 -0.75 26.94
C ASP A 184 -1.12 -0.80 25.48
N MET A 185 -1.23 0.29 24.71
CA MET A 185 -0.66 0.39 23.36
C MET A 185 0.84 0.18 23.32
N ALA A 186 1.61 0.83 24.21
CA ALA A 186 3.05 0.61 24.28
C ALA A 186 3.36 -0.87 24.60
N ARG A 187 2.56 -1.47 25.49
CA ARG A 187 2.66 -2.90 25.82
C ARG A 187 2.31 -3.81 24.63
N TRP A 188 1.27 -3.50 23.86
CA TRP A 188 0.85 -4.29 22.69
C TRP A 188 1.95 -4.38 21.64
N PHE A 189 2.68 -3.29 21.43
CA PHE A 189 3.87 -3.31 20.56
C PHE A 189 5.04 -4.11 21.18
N GLU A 190 5.22 -4.07 22.50
CA GLU A 190 6.27 -4.82 23.18
C GLU A 190 6.01 -6.34 23.21
N ASP A 191 4.75 -6.76 23.32
CA ASP A 191 4.35 -8.17 23.35
C ASP A 191 3.84 -8.74 22.02
N PHE A 192 3.82 -7.92 20.96
CA PHE A 192 3.32 -8.26 19.63
C PHE A 192 1.84 -8.65 19.59
N THR A 193 1.03 -8.09 20.50
CA THR A 193 -0.43 -8.03 20.29
C THR A 193 -0.75 -7.14 19.08
N GLU A 194 0.10 -6.14 18.84
CA GLU A 194 0.05 -5.24 17.69
C GLU A 194 1.41 -5.21 17.02
N THR A 195 1.46 -5.48 15.72
CA THR A 195 2.71 -5.42 14.96
C THR A 195 2.85 -4.04 14.34
N PRO A 196 3.90 -3.27 14.68
CA PRO A 196 4.00 -1.92 14.16
C PRO A 196 4.23 -1.89 12.65
N GLY A 197 3.68 -0.86 12.00
CA GLY A 197 3.94 -0.60 10.58
C GLY A 197 3.14 -1.46 9.61
N GLU A 198 1.97 -1.98 10.00
CA GLU A 198 0.99 -2.53 9.06
C GLU A 198 0.85 -1.61 7.83
N GLY A 199 1.26 -2.11 6.66
CA GLY A 199 1.27 -1.37 5.38
C GLY A 199 2.64 -0.88 4.88
N GLY A 200 3.72 -1.02 5.66
CA GLY A 200 5.09 -0.66 5.26
C GLY A 200 5.99 -1.86 4.96
N TRP A 201 6.42 -2.00 3.70
CA TRP A 201 7.39 -3.00 3.21
C TRP A 201 7.03 -4.49 3.38
N GLY A 202 5.80 -4.89 3.07
CA GLY A 202 5.48 -6.21 2.50
C GLY A 202 5.96 -7.48 3.23
N SER A 203 6.48 -7.39 4.45
CA SER A 203 6.80 -8.54 5.28
C SER A 203 5.54 -8.99 5.98
N ASP A 204 5.30 -10.30 5.97
CA ASP A 204 4.27 -10.92 6.78
C ASP A 204 4.47 -10.54 8.26
N GLU A 205 3.36 -10.42 8.99
CA GLU A 205 3.35 -10.13 10.41
C GLU A 205 4.18 -11.17 11.17
N GLU A 206 3.98 -12.45 10.84
CA GLU A 206 4.68 -13.57 11.44
C GLU A 206 6.20 -13.48 11.23
N ASP A 207 6.63 -13.12 10.01
CA ASP A 207 8.05 -12.95 9.67
C ASP A 207 8.68 -11.79 10.47
N THR A 208 7.94 -10.69 10.61
CA THR A 208 8.38 -9.52 11.38
C THR A 208 8.60 -9.85 12.85
N ILE A 209 7.68 -10.60 13.46
CA ILE A 209 7.80 -11.06 14.85
C ILE A 209 9.00 -11.99 15.02
N LEU A 210 9.25 -12.89 14.05
CA LEU A 210 10.41 -13.78 14.08
C LEU A 210 11.73 -13.00 14.02
N LEU A 211 11.81 -11.95 13.21
CA LEU A 211 12.98 -11.07 13.17
C LEU A 211 13.21 -10.38 14.51
N TYR A 212 12.18 -9.82 15.13
CA TYR A 212 12.34 -9.20 16.44
C TYR A 212 12.87 -10.15 17.50
N ARG A 213 12.34 -11.38 17.54
CA ARG A 213 12.82 -12.43 18.45
C ARG A 213 14.27 -12.80 18.16
N LYS A 214 14.66 -12.89 16.88
CA LYS A 214 16.04 -13.16 16.45
C LYS A 214 17.01 -12.08 16.94
N HIS A 215 16.58 -10.81 16.92
CA HIS A 215 17.44 -9.68 17.26
C HIS A 215 17.33 -9.21 18.71
N GLY A 216 16.53 -9.88 19.56
CA GLY A 216 16.56 -9.69 21.01
C GLY A 216 15.52 -8.71 21.58
N TRP A 217 14.49 -8.32 20.83
CA TRP A 217 13.39 -7.50 21.35
C TRP A 217 12.40 -8.31 22.21
N PRO A 218 11.76 -7.73 23.26
CA PRO A 218 11.96 -6.42 23.87
C PRO A 218 13.05 -6.39 24.96
N GLY A 219 14.17 -7.08 24.73
CA GLY A 219 15.29 -7.18 25.65
C GLY A 219 16.31 -6.03 25.55
N PRO A 220 17.21 -5.90 26.54
CA PRO A 220 18.30 -4.91 26.51
C PRO A 220 19.34 -5.18 25.43
N ASP A 221 19.35 -6.38 24.86
CA ASP A 221 20.29 -6.84 23.84
C ASP A 221 19.73 -6.66 22.41
N PHE A 222 18.69 -5.83 22.22
CA PHE A 222 18.09 -5.61 20.91
C PHE A 222 19.09 -4.96 19.93
N ASP A 223 19.45 -5.68 18.87
CA ASP A 223 20.29 -5.19 17.79
C ASP A 223 19.42 -4.63 16.65
N GLY A 224 19.02 -3.37 16.79
CA GLY A 224 18.20 -2.67 15.80
C GLY A 224 18.87 -2.51 14.43
N ASP A 225 20.20 -2.41 14.39
CA ASP A 225 20.96 -2.29 13.14
C ASP A 225 20.93 -3.61 12.35
N ALA A 226 21.16 -4.74 13.04
CA ALA A 226 21.05 -6.06 12.42
C ALA A 226 19.60 -6.39 12.05
N PHE A 227 18.63 -5.97 12.87
CA PHE A 227 17.21 -6.09 12.55
C PHE A 227 16.85 -5.39 11.24
N CYS A 228 17.24 -4.12 11.06
CA CYS A 228 17.00 -3.38 9.81
C CYS A 228 17.60 -4.08 8.58
N VAL A 229 18.81 -4.64 8.73
CA VAL A 229 19.47 -5.40 7.65
C VAL A 229 18.66 -6.64 7.29
N ASP A 230 18.28 -7.45 8.27
CA ASP A 230 17.53 -8.69 8.01
C ASP A 230 16.08 -8.44 7.57
N GLN A 231 15.47 -7.32 7.97
CA GLN A 231 14.17 -6.88 7.44
C GLN A 231 14.25 -6.56 5.94
N ILE A 232 15.28 -5.83 5.50
CA ILE A 232 15.54 -5.55 4.08
C ILE A 232 15.74 -6.87 3.30
N ARG A 233 16.48 -7.82 3.88
CA ARG A 233 16.69 -9.15 3.29
C ARG A 233 15.40 -9.95 3.20
N ALA A 234 14.58 -9.96 4.25
CA ALA A 234 13.30 -10.65 4.28
C ALA A 234 12.34 -10.09 3.21
N ALA A 235 12.24 -8.76 3.08
CA ALA A 235 11.45 -8.13 2.02
C ALA A 235 11.96 -8.50 0.61
N ALA A 236 13.28 -8.54 0.42
CA ALA A 236 13.88 -8.96 -0.85
C ALA A 236 13.62 -10.45 -1.15
N ALA A 237 13.69 -11.31 -0.14
CA ALA A 237 13.38 -12.73 -0.25
C ALA A 237 11.90 -12.95 -0.59
N GLY A 238 10.99 -12.24 0.09
CA GLY A 238 9.55 -12.27 -0.20
C GLY A 238 9.24 -11.82 -1.63
N LYS A 239 9.89 -10.74 -2.10
CA LYS A 239 9.76 -10.30 -3.49
C LYS A 239 10.34 -11.31 -4.49
N ALA A 240 11.47 -11.94 -4.17
CA ALA A 240 12.05 -13.00 -5.00
C ALA A 240 11.13 -14.22 -5.10
N MET A 241 10.54 -14.66 -3.98
CA MET A 241 9.53 -15.73 -3.96
C MET A 241 8.29 -15.35 -4.75
N TYR A 242 7.77 -14.13 -4.53
CA TYR A 242 6.66 -13.60 -5.30
C TYR A 242 6.97 -13.69 -6.80
N HIS A 243 8.09 -13.17 -7.29
CA HIS A 243 8.43 -13.28 -8.70
C HIS A 243 8.60 -14.72 -9.20
N ALA A 244 9.14 -15.62 -8.39
CA ALA A 244 9.26 -17.03 -8.75
C ALA A 244 7.88 -17.73 -8.90
N GLU A 245 6.90 -17.34 -8.09
CA GLU A 245 5.54 -17.89 -8.07
C GLU A 245 4.61 -17.34 -9.17
N GLU A 246 5.11 -16.44 -10.02
CA GLU A 246 4.34 -15.87 -11.13
C GLU A 246 3.65 -16.93 -12.02
N PRO A 247 4.27 -18.08 -12.37
CA PRO A 247 3.58 -19.11 -13.15
C PRO A 247 2.32 -19.66 -12.46
N LEU A 248 2.35 -19.84 -11.13
CA LEU A 248 1.20 -20.33 -10.37
C LEU A 248 0.11 -19.25 -10.29
N ARG A 249 0.49 -18.00 -10.02
CA ARG A 249 -0.47 -16.88 -10.00
C ARG A 249 -1.14 -16.65 -11.35
N GLN A 250 -0.45 -16.86 -12.48
CA GLN A 250 -1.09 -16.79 -13.80
C GLN A 250 -2.17 -17.87 -13.95
N VAL A 251 -1.95 -19.09 -13.44
CA VAL A 251 -2.98 -20.15 -13.45
C VAL A 251 -4.20 -19.71 -12.63
N GLU A 252 -3.99 -19.22 -11.41
CA GLU A 252 -5.07 -18.74 -10.54
C GLU A 252 -5.84 -17.57 -11.17
N LYS A 253 -5.12 -16.60 -11.73
CA LYS A 253 -5.69 -15.46 -12.44
C LYS A 253 -6.62 -15.89 -13.57
N PHE A 254 -6.18 -16.79 -14.45
CA PHE A 254 -7.02 -17.24 -15.56
C PHE A 254 -8.18 -18.13 -15.10
N GLN A 255 -8.01 -18.91 -14.03
CA GLN A 255 -9.13 -19.63 -13.40
C GLN A 255 -10.19 -18.68 -12.85
N MET A 256 -9.76 -17.62 -12.16
CA MET A 256 -10.64 -16.59 -11.62
C MET A 256 -11.38 -15.86 -12.74
N TRP A 257 -10.68 -15.44 -13.79
CA TRP A 257 -11.27 -14.78 -14.95
C TRP A 257 -12.28 -15.68 -15.68
N LEU A 258 -11.99 -16.96 -15.85
CA LEU A 258 -12.96 -17.94 -16.37
C LEU A 258 -14.16 -18.14 -15.45
N GLY A 259 -13.97 -18.07 -14.14
CA GLY A 259 -15.04 -18.11 -13.15
C GLY A 259 -15.97 -16.89 -13.21
N HIS A 260 -15.43 -15.72 -13.57
CA HIS A 260 -16.17 -14.48 -13.76
C HIS A 260 -16.75 -14.30 -15.18
N ALA A 261 -16.40 -15.15 -16.15
CA ALA A 261 -17.00 -15.08 -17.48
C ALA A 261 -18.52 -15.35 -17.38
N GLU A 262 -19.30 -14.27 -17.36
CA GLU A 262 -20.71 -14.27 -16.97
C GLU A 262 -21.60 -14.96 -18.01
N THR A 263 -22.42 -15.93 -17.56
CA THR A 263 -23.45 -16.54 -18.42
C THR A 263 -24.55 -15.55 -18.84
N GLY A 264 -24.76 -14.49 -18.07
CA GLY A 264 -25.81 -13.50 -18.32
C GLY A 264 -25.61 -12.66 -19.59
N ARG A 265 -24.35 -12.42 -19.99
CA ARG A 265 -24.03 -11.68 -21.22
C ARG A 265 -24.31 -12.52 -22.46
N LEU A 266 -23.99 -13.81 -22.41
CA LEU A 266 -24.33 -14.77 -23.47
C LEU A 266 -25.85 -14.85 -23.70
N ASP A 267 -26.64 -14.90 -22.63
CA ASP A 267 -28.10 -14.94 -22.74
C ASP A 267 -28.68 -13.63 -23.30
N LYS A 268 -28.12 -12.48 -22.91
CA LYS A 268 -28.49 -11.16 -23.45
C LYS A 268 -28.20 -11.08 -24.95
N ALA A 269 -27.00 -11.47 -25.38
CA ALA A 269 -26.62 -11.47 -26.79
C ALA A 269 -27.49 -12.43 -27.62
N ARG A 270 -27.75 -13.65 -27.11
CA ARG A 270 -28.68 -14.61 -27.74
C ARG A 270 -30.09 -14.04 -27.89
N LYS A 271 -30.58 -13.35 -26.86
CA LYS A 271 -31.90 -12.69 -26.90
C LYS A 271 -31.92 -11.58 -27.94
N ALA A 272 -30.89 -10.74 -28.00
CA ALA A 272 -30.76 -9.68 -29.00
C ALA A 272 -30.81 -10.22 -30.44
N ILE A 273 -30.17 -11.37 -30.70
CA ILE A 273 -30.24 -12.05 -32.00
C ILE A 273 -31.65 -12.55 -32.31
N LEU A 274 -32.38 -13.08 -31.32
CA LEU A 274 -33.73 -13.62 -31.54
C LEU A 274 -34.79 -12.52 -31.73
N GLU A 275 -34.59 -11.36 -31.11
CA GLU A 275 -35.53 -10.24 -31.11
C GLU A 275 -35.19 -9.18 -32.16
N SER A 276 -34.14 -9.37 -32.97
CA SER A 276 -33.71 -8.38 -33.97
C SER A 276 -34.67 -8.29 -35.15
N ASP A 277 -35.09 -7.07 -35.50
CA ASP A 277 -36.00 -6.79 -36.62
C ASP A 277 -35.27 -6.52 -37.96
N ASN A 278 -33.94 -6.42 -37.94
CA ASN A 278 -33.12 -6.14 -39.11
C ASN A 278 -31.74 -6.82 -39.03
N THR A 279 -31.08 -6.93 -40.18
CA THR A 279 -29.78 -7.58 -40.32
C THR A 279 -28.70 -6.94 -39.44
N ASP A 280 -28.74 -5.64 -39.24
CA ASP A 280 -27.69 -4.93 -38.50
C ASP A 280 -27.74 -5.25 -37.01
N ASP A 281 -28.93 -5.18 -36.41
CA ASP A 281 -29.16 -5.53 -35.00
C ASP A 281 -28.91 -7.03 -34.74
N GLU A 282 -29.28 -7.90 -35.70
CA GLU A 282 -28.97 -9.34 -35.61
C GLU A 282 -27.45 -9.56 -35.52
N TRP A 283 -26.70 -8.89 -36.39
CA TRP A 283 -25.25 -9.06 -36.48
C TRP A 283 -24.48 -8.36 -35.36
N LEU A 284 -25.02 -7.29 -34.77
CA LEU A 284 -24.52 -6.73 -33.52
C LEU A 284 -24.66 -7.73 -32.37
N GLY A 285 -25.83 -8.37 -32.23
CA GLY A 285 -26.01 -9.45 -31.25
C GLY A 285 -25.06 -10.64 -31.50
N ARG A 286 -24.79 -10.98 -32.77
CA ARG A 286 -23.80 -12.01 -33.15
C ARG A 286 -22.37 -11.60 -32.84
N TRP A 287 -22.03 -10.32 -32.99
CA TRP A 287 -20.72 -9.78 -32.63
C TRP A 287 -20.49 -9.85 -31.11
N GLU A 288 -21.46 -9.39 -30.31
CA GLU A 288 -21.41 -9.51 -28.85
C GLU A 288 -21.30 -10.96 -28.40
N LEU A 289 -22.10 -11.85 -28.99
CA LEU A 289 -22.01 -13.29 -28.70
C LEU A 289 -20.64 -13.87 -29.08
N TRP A 290 -20.09 -13.43 -30.23
CA TRP A 290 -18.79 -13.87 -30.69
C TRP A 290 -17.67 -13.40 -29.75
N LEU A 291 -17.68 -12.15 -29.30
CA LEU A 291 -16.72 -11.62 -28.33
C LEU A 291 -16.68 -12.47 -27.06
N GLU A 292 -17.85 -12.72 -26.45
CA GLU A 292 -17.93 -13.49 -25.20
C GLU A 292 -17.49 -14.96 -25.38
N VAL A 293 -17.81 -15.58 -26.51
CA VAL A 293 -17.36 -16.95 -26.82
C VAL A 293 -15.87 -17.00 -27.11
N HIS A 294 -15.36 -16.04 -27.88
CA HIS A 294 -13.95 -15.94 -28.26
C HIS A 294 -13.07 -15.64 -27.06
N ASP A 295 -13.44 -14.65 -26.23
CA ASP A 295 -12.71 -14.29 -25.02
C ASP A 295 -12.61 -15.49 -24.06
N ARG A 296 -13.72 -16.23 -23.90
CA ARG A 296 -13.70 -17.48 -23.12
C ARG A 296 -12.74 -18.51 -23.72
N GLN A 297 -12.74 -18.70 -25.04
CA GLN A 297 -11.84 -19.65 -25.70
C GLN A 297 -10.36 -19.26 -25.57
N GLU A 298 -10.03 -17.97 -25.71
CA GLU A 298 -8.67 -17.48 -25.48
C GLU A 298 -8.27 -17.65 -24.01
N LEU A 299 -9.14 -17.36 -23.04
CA LEU A 299 -8.87 -17.60 -21.63
C LEU A 299 -8.65 -19.10 -21.31
N GLU A 300 -9.41 -20.00 -21.95
CA GLU A 300 -9.22 -21.46 -21.81
C GLU A 300 -7.86 -21.90 -22.39
N LEU A 301 -7.43 -21.31 -23.51
CA LEU A 301 -6.13 -21.54 -24.12
C LEU A 301 -4.99 -20.99 -23.24
N GLU A 302 -5.10 -19.75 -22.78
CA GLU A 302 -4.12 -19.11 -21.89
C GLU A 302 -3.99 -19.86 -20.57
N LEU A 303 -5.11 -20.35 -20.00
CA LEU A 303 -5.07 -21.21 -18.83
C LEU A 303 -4.32 -22.53 -19.10
N ALA A 304 -4.52 -23.14 -20.27
CA ALA A 304 -3.81 -24.37 -20.64
C ALA A 304 -2.30 -24.12 -20.78
N GLU A 305 -1.91 -23.05 -21.47
CA GLU A 305 -0.49 -22.64 -21.62
C GLU A 305 0.14 -22.27 -20.27
N ALA A 306 -0.60 -21.57 -19.39
CA ALA A 306 -0.16 -21.22 -18.05
C ALA A 306 0.05 -22.46 -17.18
N LYS A 307 -0.86 -23.46 -17.24
CA LYS A 307 -0.71 -24.73 -16.51
C LYS A 307 0.52 -25.52 -16.97
N GLU A 308 0.76 -25.60 -18.29
CA GLU A 308 1.96 -26.25 -18.81
C GLU A 308 3.23 -25.53 -18.34
N THR A 309 3.21 -24.19 -18.35
CA THR A 309 4.32 -23.38 -17.86
C THR A 309 4.56 -23.56 -16.37
N ALA A 310 3.50 -23.59 -15.55
CA ALA A 310 3.57 -23.84 -14.12
C ALA A 310 4.10 -25.25 -13.81
N GLU A 311 3.65 -26.29 -14.50
CA GLU A 311 4.17 -27.65 -14.30
C GLU A 311 5.67 -27.75 -14.66
N ARG A 312 6.09 -27.03 -15.72
CA ARG A 312 7.48 -27.01 -16.18
C ARG A 312 8.41 -26.23 -15.24
N LEU A 313 7.96 -25.08 -14.74
CA LEU A 313 8.79 -24.16 -13.94
C LEU A 313 8.66 -24.38 -12.43
N CYS A 314 7.49 -24.86 -11.99
CA CYS A 314 7.14 -25.09 -10.58
C CYS A 314 6.64 -26.53 -10.39
N PRO A 315 7.46 -27.56 -10.69
CA PRO A 315 7.02 -28.95 -10.61
C PRO A 315 6.59 -29.29 -9.18
N GLY A 316 5.38 -29.84 -9.05
CA GLY A 316 4.79 -30.14 -7.74
C GLY A 316 4.41 -28.90 -6.91
N GLY A 317 4.24 -27.74 -7.56
CA GLY A 317 3.88 -26.48 -6.90
C GLY A 317 5.05 -25.74 -6.25
N VAL A 318 6.29 -26.21 -6.40
CA VAL A 318 7.47 -25.57 -5.82
C VAL A 318 8.21 -24.79 -6.90
N CYS A 319 8.08 -23.46 -6.89
CA CYS A 319 8.70 -22.58 -7.90
C CYS A 319 10.15 -22.20 -7.60
N LEU A 320 10.55 -22.22 -6.33
CA LEU A 320 11.89 -21.84 -5.91
C LEU A 320 12.35 -22.73 -4.77
N LYS A 321 13.51 -23.35 -4.91
CA LYS A 321 14.07 -24.18 -3.83
C LYS A 321 14.77 -23.31 -2.80
N PRO A 322 14.87 -23.75 -1.53
CA PRO A 322 15.55 -23.00 -0.49
C PRO A 322 17.01 -22.62 -0.83
N ASP A 323 17.74 -23.47 -1.55
CA ASP A 323 19.13 -23.21 -1.96
C ASP A 323 19.26 -22.22 -3.13
N GLU A 324 18.17 -21.98 -3.87
CA GLU A 324 18.10 -21.02 -4.97
C GLU A 324 17.66 -19.62 -4.49
N LEU A 325 17.11 -19.51 -3.27
CA LEU A 325 16.61 -18.25 -2.72
C LEU A 325 17.71 -17.20 -2.49
N PRO A 326 18.86 -17.48 -1.84
CA PRO A 326 19.84 -16.43 -1.57
C PRO A 326 20.39 -15.75 -2.84
N PRO A 327 20.70 -16.48 -3.93
CA PRO A 327 21.03 -15.84 -5.21
C PRO A 327 19.93 -14.92 -5.76
N ARG A 328 18.66 -15.26 -5.59
CA ARG A 328 17.51 -14.44 -6.03
C ARG A 328 17.25 -13.25 -5.11
N GLU A 329 17.46 -13.41 -3.82
CA GLU A 329 17.42 -12.34 -2.84
C GLU A 329 18.50 -11.29 -3.15
N LEU A 330 19.75 -11.72 -3.33
CA LEU A 330 20.87 -10.83 -3.72
C LEU A 330 20.58 -10.08 -5.03
N GLN A 331 19.93 -10.78 -5.96
CA GLN A 331 19.47 -10.20 -7.21
C GLN A 331 18.50 -9.03 -6.90
N VAL A 332 17.40 -9.26 -6.19
CA VAL A 332 16.43 -8.20 -5.81
C VAL A 332 17.09 -7.04 -5.04
N LEU A 333 18.00 -7.33 -4.10
CA LEU A 333 18.70 -6.31 -3.31
C LEU A 333 19.52 -5.37 -4.19
N ARG A 334 20.21 -5.89 -5.22
CA ARG A 334 21.01 -5.07 -6.13
C ARG A 334 20.16 -4.16 -7.01
N GLU A 335 19.00 -4.60 -7.48
CA GLU A 335 18.06 -3.73 -8.20
C GLU A 335 17.59 -2.59 -7.30
N HIS A 336 17.20 -2.93 -6.07
CA HIS A 336 16.72 -1.94 -5.10
C HIS A 336 17.81 -0.92 -4.77
N ALA A 337 19.06 -1.36 -4.60
CA ALA A 337 20.17 -0.48 -4.34
C ALA A 337 20.49 0.46 -5.50
N LEU A 338 20.40 0.00 -6.75
CA LEU A 338 20.60 0.88 -7.90
C LEU A 338 19.56 2.01 -7.92
N TYR A 339 18.28 1.66 -7.72
CA TYR A 339 17.19 2.63 -7.66
C TYR A 339 17.35 3.63 -6.51
N GLU A 340 17.58 3.15 -5.28
CA GLU A 340 17.68 4.00 -4.10
C GLU A 340 18.96 4.86 -4.10
N THR A 341 20.06 4.36 -4.69
CA THR A 341 21.29 5.14 -4.86
C THR A 341 21.05 6.33 -5.78
N ARG A 342 20.49 6.10 -6.98
CA ARG A 342 20.17 7.20 -7.93
C ARG A 342 19.24 8.23 -7.32
N ARG A 343 18.19 7.77 -6.62
CA ARG A 343 17.25 8.64 -5.92
C ARG A 343 17.94 9.48 -4.85
N THR A 344 18.83 8.87 -4.06
CA THR A 344 19.56 9.54 -2.98
C THR A 344 20.58 10.54 -3.52
N GLU A 345 21.31 10.20 -4.60
CA GLU A 345 22.22 11.11 -5.29
C GLU A 345 21.49 12.34 -5.84
N SER A 346 20.32 12.14 -6.44
CA SER A 346 19.47 13.24 -6.92
C SER A 346 19.02 14.16 -5.77
N MET A 347 18.58 13.58 -4.65
CA MET A 347 18.24 14.35 -3.45
C MET A 347 19.43 15.10 -2.86
N GLN A 348 20.61 14.47 -2.85
CA GLN A 348 21.83 15.09 -2.36
C GLN A 348 22.26 16.27 -3.22
N LYS A 349 22.24 16.11 -4.54
CA LYS A 349 22.55 17.20 -5.48
C LYS A 349 21.61 18.39 -5.29
N ASN A 350 20.30 18.13 -5.17
CA ASN A 350 19.32 19.18 -4.89
C ASN A 350 19.61 19.88 -3.55
N ALA A 351 19.90 19.11 -2.49
CA ALA A 351 20.25 19.67 -1.19
C ALA A 351 21.52 20.54 -1.22
N GLU A 352 22.53 20.15 -2.00
CA GLU A 352 23.75 20.93 -2.22
C GLU A 352 23.47 22.23 -2.99
N GLU A 353 22.60 22.20 -3.99
CA GLU A 353 22.18 23.37 -4.77
C GLU A 353 21.34 24.36 -3.95
N THR A 354 20.44 23.88 -3.10
CA THR A 354 19.56 24.72 -2.28
C THR A 354 20.13 25.04 -0.90
N GLY A 355 21.22 24.39 -0.49
CA GLY A 355 21.78 24.46 0.86
C GLY A 355 20.87 23.85 1.94
N ASN A 356 19.90 23.00 1.57
CA ASN A 356 18.89 22.46 2.48
C ASN A 356 19.04 20.94 2.65
N PHE A 357 19.71 20.53 3.73
CA PHE A 357 19.83 19.13 4.12
C PHE A 357 18.63 18.71 4.96
N SER A 358 17.59 18.22 4.30
CA SER A 358 16.37 17.74 4.95
C SER A 358 16.62 16.50 5.83
N GLU A 359 15.80 16.30 6.86
CA GLU A 359 15.78 15.05 7.65
C GLU A 359 15.51 13.83 6.76
N ALA A 360 14.74 14.01 5.68
CA ALA A 360 14.47 13.00 4.65
C ALA A 360 15.75 12.46 3.99
N LEU A 361 16.66 13.35 3.58
CA LEU A 361 17.92 12.97 2.96
C LEU A 361 18.82 12.20 3.93
N ARG A 362 18.89 12.64 5.19
CA ARG A 362 19.68 11.94 6.23
C ARG A 362 19.16 10.52 6.46
N TYR A 363 17.84 10.37 6.55
CA TYR A 363 17.21 9.06 6.67
C TYR A 363 17.51 8.18 5.45
N LYS A 364 17.40 8.72 4.23
CA LYS A 364 17.72 7.98 3.00
C LYS A 364 19.17 7.50 2.94
N ILE A 365 20.12 8.34 3.36
CA ILE A 365 21.53 7.95 3.46
C ILE A 365 21.71 6.81 4.48
N LYS A 366 21.04 6.90 5.65
CA LYS A 366 21.06 5.85 6.68
C LYS A 366 20.47 4.53 6.15
N THR A 367 19.32 4.56 5.49
CA THR A 367 18.69 3.35 4.93
C THR A 367 19.52 2.72 3.82
N ASN A 368 20.18 3.53 2.97
CA ASN A 368 21.09 3.00 1.95
C ASN A 368 22.29 2.27 2.56
N ALA A 369 22.78 2.73 3.72
CA ALA A 369 23.84 2.03 4.43
C ALA A 369 23.39 0.63 4.93
N PHE A 370 22.15 0.51 5.41
CA PHE A 370 21.58 -0.81 5.76
C PHE A 370 21.39 -1.70 4.53
N LEU A 371 20.92 -1.13 3.41
CA LEU A 371 20.77 -1.86 2.15
C LEU A 371 22.12 -2.40 1.64
N GLN A 372 23.19 -1.61 1.74
CA GLN A 372 24.54 -2.05 1.39
C GLN A 372 25.02 -3.19 2.31
N ARG A 373 24.78 -3.11 3.61
CA ARG A 373 25.07 -4.19 4.56
C ARG A 373 24.27 -5.46 4.28
N ALA A 374 23.01 -5.33 3.85
CA ALA A 374 22.17 -6.45 3.43
C ALA A 374 22.74 -7.15 2.19
N ILE A 375 23.21 -6.37 1.20
CA ILE A 375 23.91 -6.91 0.02
C ILE A 375 25.16 -7.68 0.45
N GLU A 376 26.01 -7.09 1.29
CA GLU A 376 27.25 -7.74 1.75
C GLU A 376 26.98 -9.05 2.50
N ALA A 377 25.96 -9.06 3.37
CA ALA A 377 25.54 -10.27 4.09
C ALA A 377 25.04 -11.36 3.12
N CYS A 378 24.23 -10.97 2.13
CA CYS A 378 23.72 -11.90 1.13
C CYS A 378 24.82 -12.41 0.19
N GLU A 379 25.77 -11.56 -0.22
CA GLU A 379 26.95 -11.94 -1.01
C GLU A 379 27.83 -12.95 -0.29
N ALA A 380 28.04 -12.77 1.02
CA ALA A 380 28.77 -13.73 1.84
C ALA A 380 28.10 -15.10 1.90
N GLU A 381 26.75 -15.14 1.90
CA GLU A 381 25.97 -16.37 1.86
C GLU A 381 25.97 -17.02 0.46
N VAL A 382 25.85 -16.21 -0.60
CA VAL A 382 25.88 -16.67 -1.99
C VAL A 382 27.24 -17.27 -2.34
N GLY A 383 28.34 -16.67 -1.89
CA GLY A 383 29.70 -17.13 -2.17
C GLY A 383 30.01 -17.13 -3.68
N ASP A 384 30.69 -18.18 -4.16
CA ASP A 384 31.07 -18.32 -5.57
C ASP A 384 29.93 -18.82 -6.49
N ARG A 385 28.69 -18.90 -6.00
CA ARG A 385 27.55 -19.34 -6.81
C ARG A 385 27.31 -18.35 -7.95
N SER A 386 27.30 -18.85 -9.18
CA SER A 386 27.01 -18.03 -10.36
C SER A 386 25.58 -17.50 -10.27
N LEU A 387 25.43 -16.18 -10.30
CA LEU A 387 24.14 -15.56 -10.61
C LEU A 387 23.89 -15.71 -12.12
N PRO A 388 22.66 -16.03 -12.56
CA PRO A 388 22.31 -15.96 -13.96
C PRO A 388 22.49 -14.51 -14.45
N GLU A 389 23.38 -14.27 -15.43
CA GLU A 389 23.46 -12.95 -16.05
C GLU A 389 22.19 -12.71 -16.87
N ARG A 390 21.42 -11.67 -16.51
CA ARG A 390 20.23 -11.22 -17.26
C ARG A 390 20.51 -9.87 -17.94
N ARG A 391 19.91 -9.65 -19.11
CA ARG A 391 20.16 -8.44 -19.92
C ARG A 391 19.49 -7.19 -19.31
N GLY A 392 20.16 -6.04 -19.43
CA GLY A 392 19.71 -4.74 -18.92
C GLY A 392 19.81 -4.58 -17.40
N TRP A 393 20.22 -5.65 -16.71
CA TRP A 393 20.26 -5.71 -15.27
C TRP A 393 21.25 -4.72 -14.64
N LYS A 394 22.51 -4.77 -15.08
CA LYS A 394 23.60 -3.98 -14.50
C LYS A 394 23.40 -2.48 -14.76
N GLU A 395 22.72 -2.14 -15.84
CA GLU A 395 22.68 -0.78 -16.34
C GLU A 395 21.34 -0.07 -16.10
N LEU A 396 20.23 -0.83 -16.06
CA LEU A 396 18.88 -0.28 -15.90
C LEU A 396 18.18 -0.75 -14.63
N GLY A 397 18.68 -1.80 -13.96
CA GLY A 397 17.97 -2.43 -12.83
C GLY A 397 16.65 -3.07 -13.26
N LEU A 398 16.56 -3.51 -14.51
CA LEU A 398 15.39 -4.13 -15.10
C LEU A 398 15.75 -5.49 -15.71
N ASP A 399 14.88 -6.46 -15.50
CA ASP A 399 14.94 -7.76 -16.17
C ASP A 399 14.34 -7.65 -17.59
N LEU A 400 15.18 -7.32 -18.57
CA LEU A 400 14.74 -7.21 -19.96
C LEU A 400 14.39 -8.56 -20.57
N ASP A 401 14.89 -9.67 -20.02
CA ASP A 401 14.57 -11.01 -20.53
C ASP A 401 13.14 -11.41 -20.14
N ASP A 402 12.76 -11.18 -18.88
CA ASP A 402 11.38 -11.37 -18.41
C ASP A 402 10.38 -10.44 -19.13
N LYS A 403 10.74 -9.15 -19.29
CA LYS A 403 9.92 -8.22 -20.10
C LYS A 403 9.76 -8.71 -21.54
N PHE A 404 10.85 -9.17 -22.17
CA PHE A 404 10.81 -9.69 -23.53
C PHE A 404 9.89 -10.91 -23.67
N GLU A 405 9.91 -11.83 -22.72
CA GLU A 405 9.03 -12.99 -22.71
C GLU A 405 7.55 -12.58 -22.59
N ARG A 406 7.20 -11.69 -21.66
CA ARG A 406 5.83 -11.16 -21.51
C ARG A 406 5.32 -10.49 -22.78
N GLU A 407 6.11 -9.61 -23.37
CA GLU A 407 5.74 -8.88 -24.59
C GLU A 407 5.60 -9.83 -25.78
N THR A 408 6.40 -10.90 -25.83
CA THR A 408 6.30 -11.93 -26.86
C THR A 408 4.99 -12.72 -26.75
N LEU A 409 4.57 -13.05 -25.53
CA LEU A 409 3.27 -13.72 -25.29
C LEU A 409 2.10 -12.81 -25.65
N SER A 410 2.13 -11.56 -25.20
CA SER A 410 1.13 -10.53 -25.53
C SER A 410 0.97 -10.37 -27.05
N LEU A 411 2.08 -10.26 -27.78
CA LEU A 411 2.07 -10.14 -29.23
C LEU A 411 1.39 -11.35 -29.91
N LYS A 412 1.65 -12.58 -29.44
CA LYS A 412 1.01 -13.79 -29.99
C LYS A 412 -0.51 -13.76 -29.80
N GLY A 413 -0.99 -13.38 -28.61
CA GLY A 413 -2.42 -13.26 -28.32
C GLY A 413 -3.10 -12.23 -29.22
N LEU A 414 -2.48 -11.06 -29.37
CA LEU A 414 -2.99 -10.00 -30.25
C LEU A 414 -3.03 -10.43 -31.73
N GLU A 415 -2.00 -11.14 -32.21
CA GLU A 415 -1.96 -11.66 -33.58
C GLU A 415 -3.05 -12.73 -33.83
N ARG A 416 -3.37 -13.57 -32.83
CA ARG A 416 -4.53 -14.49 -32.88
C ARG A 416 -5.84 -13.71 -32.98
N GLY A 417 -6.03 -12.70 -32.12
CA GLY A 417 -7.22 -11.85 -32.11
C GLY A 417 -7.45 -11.14 -33.45
N VAL A 418 -6.42 -10.52 -34.02
CA VAL A 418 -6.50 -9.87 -35.35
C VAL A 418 -6.96 -10.85 -36.43
N LYS A 419 -6.43 -12.07 -36.42
CA LYS A 419 -6.83 -13.10 -37.38
C LYS A 419 -8.30 -13.48 -37.18
N ALA A 420 -8.73 -13.70 -35.94
CA ALA A 420 -10.09 -14.13 -35.61
C ALA A 420 -11.14 -13.06 -35.97
N VAL A 421 -10.86 -11.78 -35.69
CA VAL A 421 -11.76 -10.67 -36.06
C VAL A 421 -11.88 -10.53 -37.59
N ARG A 422 -10.77 -10.71 -38.33
CA ARG A 422 -10.81 -10.68 -39.81
C ARG A 422 -11.61 -11.83 -40.40
N GLU A 423 -11.53 -13.02 -39.81
CA GLU A 423 -12.35 -14.17 -40.20
C GLU A 423 -13.84 -13.88 -39.94
N TRP A 424 -14.18 -13.32 -38.77
CA TRP A 424 -15.54 -12.89 -38.46
C TRP A 424 -16.07 -11.81 -39.44
N LEU A 425 -15.28 -10.79 -39.73
CA LEU A 425 -15.61 -9.73 -40.70
C LEU A 425 -15.83 -10.26 -42.13
N ALA A 426 -15.19 -11.39 -42.49
CA ALA A 426 -15.39 -12.02 -43.79
C ALA A 426 -16.73 -12.77 -43.89
N GLU A 427 -17.28 -13.21 -42.76
CA GLU A 427 -18.60 -13.86 -42.67
C GLU A 427 -19.75 -12.84 -42.58
N ALA A 428 -19.47 -11.64 -42.05
CA ALA A 428 -20.48 -10.59 -41.87
C ALA A 428 -20.96 -9.99 -43.20
N PRO A 429 -22.28 -9.93 -43.46
CA PRO A 429 -22.83 -9.38 -44.70
C PRO A 429 -22.59 -7.87 -44.78
N GLU A 430 -22.49 -7.35 -46.00
CA GLU A 430 -22.31 -5.90 -46.24
C GLU A 430 -23.44 -5.04 -45.64
N ALA A 431 -24.63 -5.63 -45.44
CA ALA A 431 -25.77 -4.94 -44.84
C ALA A 431 -25.68 -4.75 -43.31
N ALA A 432 -24.75 -5.42 -42.63
CA ALA A 432 -24.51 -5.30 -41.19
C ALA A 432 -23.51 -4.17 -40.88
N ILE A 433 -23.88 -2.94 -41.26
CA ILE A 433 -22.98 -1.78 -41.25
C ILE A 433 -22.40 -1.52 -39.85
N LYS A 434 -23.23 -1.39 -38.81
CA LYS A 434 -22.76 -1.06 -37.46
C LYS A 434 -21.95 -2.19 -36.84
N ALA A 435 -22.37 -3.44 -37.05
CA ALA A 435 -21.65 -4.59 -36.53
C ALA A 435 -20.23 -4.69 -37.14
N ARG A 436 -20.11 -4.37 -38.43
CA ARG A 436 -18.81 -4.28 -39.11
C ARG A 436 -17.99 -3.10 -38.60
N GLU A 437 -18.59 -1.93 -38.39
CA GLU A 437 -17.90 -0.75 -37.83
C GLU A 437 -17.33 -1.05 -36.42
N GLU A 438 -18.09 -1.70 -35.54
CA GLU A 438 -17.63 -2.10 -34.21
C GLU A 438 -16.48 -3.11 -34.27
N ALA A 439 -16.59 -4.12 -35.14
CA ALA A 439 -15.53 -5.11 -35.33
C ALA A 439 -14.26 -4.50 -35.96
N GLU A 440 -14.40 -3.56 -36.88
CA GLU A 440 -13.27 -2.80 -37.46
C GLU A 440 -12.60 -1.89 -36.42
N ALA A 441 -13.37 -1.25 -35.54
CA ALA A 441 -12.83 -0.46 -34.44
C ALA A 441 -12.04 -1.33 -33.45
N PHE A 442 -12.57 -2.49 -33.09
CA PHE A 442 -11.87 -3.46 -32.25
C PHE A 442 -10.59 -3.99 -32.92
N LEU A 443 -10.65 -4.31 -34.22
CA LEU A 443 -9.48 -4.70 -35.01
C LEU A 443 -8.39 -3.63 -34.97
N ALA A 444 -8.75 -2.35 -35.11
CA ALA A 444 -7.79 -1.25 -35.06
C ALA A 444 -7.09 -1.13 -33.68
N GLU A 445 -7.81 -1.36 -32.58
CA GLU A 445 -7.21 -1.38 -31.24
C GLU A 445 -6.25 -2.56 -31.05
N LEU A 446 -6.57 -3.74 -31.59
CA LEU A 446 -5.66 -4.89 -31.59
C LEU A 446 -4.39 -4.62 -32.40
N GLU A 447 -4.52 -4.03 -33.59
CA GLU A 447 -3.37 -3.67 -34.46
C GLU A 447 -2.45 -2.63 -33.79
N LYS A 448 -3.04 -1.66 -33.09
CA LYS A 448 -2.29 -0.69 -32.27
C LYS A 448 -1.60 -1.36 -31.08
N GLY A 449 -2.23 -2.35 -30.46
CA GLY A 449 -1.61 -3.21 -29.45
C GLY A 449 -0.38 -3.93 -29.99
N ILE A 450 -0.47 -4.49 -31.21
CA ILE A 450 0.65 -5.16 -31.88
C ILE A 450 1.81 -4.20 -32.12
N GLU A 451 1.53 -2.98 -32.58
CA GLU A 451 2.55 -1.94 -32.78
C GLU A 451 3.30 -1.64 -31.48
N ARG A 452 2.56 -1.36 -30.39
CA ARG A 452 3.15 -1.11 -29.05
C ARG A 452 4.00 -2.29 -28.56
N ALA A 453 3.50 -3.53 -28.70
CA ALA A 453 4.24 -4.72 -28.28
C ALA A 453 5.54 -4.89 -29.10
N ARG A 454 5.49 -4.62 -30.41
CA ARG A 454 6.68 -4.66 -31.28
C ARG A 454 7.70 -3.59 -30.92
N GLU A 455 7.26 -2.36 -30.66
CA GLU A 455 8.13 -1.28 -30.18
C GLU A 455 8.79 -1.66 -28.84
N SER A 456 8.03 -2.22 -27.90
CA SER A 456 8.54 -2.69 -26.61
C SER A 456 9.58 -3.82 -26.78
N LEU A 457 9.32 -4.77 -27.68
CA LEU A 457 10.28 -5.83 -28.01
C LEU A 457 11.53 -5.31 -28.70
N GLU A 458 11.41 -4.32 -29.59
CA GLU A 458 12.54 -3.66 -30.23
C GLU A 458 13.38 -2.92 -29.19
N LEU A 459 12.74 -2.24 -28.24
CA LEU A 459 13.42 -1.59 -27.11
C LEU A 459 14.20 -2.61 -26.27
N CYS A 460 13.60 -3.76 -25.96
CA CYS A 460 14.27 -4.85 -25.25
C CYS A 460 15.44 -5.47 -26.05
N ARG A 461 15.44 -5.36 -27.38
CA ARG A 461 16.50 -5.86 -28.28
C ARG A 461 17.61 -4.83 -28.53
N SER A 462 17.26 -3.55 -28.66
CA SER A 462 18.17 -2.48 -29.05
C SER A 462 19.04 -1.98 -27.91
N HIS A 463 18.63 -2.19 -26.66
CA HIS A 463 19.31 -1.64 -25.50
C HIS A 463 20.45 -2.52 -25.01
N GLY A 464 21.64 -2.20 -25.52
CA GLY A 464 22.74 -1.81 -24.64
C GLY A 464 22.55 -0.36 -24.15
N VAL A 465 22.12 -0.21 -22.89
CA VAL A 465 22.43 0.89 -21.94
C VAL A 465 22.00 2.35 -22.22
N GLY A 466 21.89 2.86 -23.46
CA GLY A 466 21.90 4.32 -23.68
C GLY A 466 20.56 5.08 -23.75
N GLU A 467 19.48 4.49 -24.27
CA GLU A 467 18.29 5.25 -24.72
C GLU A 467 17.05 5.15 -23.80
N LEU A 468 17.05 4.25 -22.81
CA LEU A 468 15.91 4.06 -21.90
C LEU A 468 15.86 5.16 -20.85
N GLU A 469 16.99 5.71 -20.38
CA GLU A 469 16.98 6.74 -19.33
C GLU A 469 16.18 7.99 -19.75
N GLN A 470 16.23 8.39 -21.03
CA GLN A 470 15.45 9.53 -21.53
C GLN A 470 13.96 9.26 -21.75
N LYS A 471 13.57 7.99 -21.98
CA LYS A 471 12.15 7.62 -22.20
C LYS A 471 11.45 7.13 -20.94
N THR A 472 12.18 6.58 -19.97
CA THR A 472 11.60 6.10 -18.71
C THR A 472 11.23 7.27 -17.80
N GLU A 473 11.99 8.38 -17.79
CA GLU A 473 11.59 9.63 -17.11
C GLU A 473 10.32 10.26 -17.71
N ALA A 474 10.02 10.00 -18.98
CA ALA A 474 8.80 10.49 -19.64
C ALA A 474 7.57 9.59 -19.42
N LEU A 475 7.75 8.39 -18.84
CA LEU A 475 6.68 7.43 -18.55
C LEU A 475 6.40 7.27 -17.05
N SER A 476 7.18 7.93 -16.19
CA SER A 476 7.00 7.98 -14.73
C SER A 476 6.54 9.37 -14.22
N LEU A 477 6.08 10.23 -15.13
CA LEU A 477 5.11 11.31 -14.90
C LEU A 477 3.76 10.87 -15.46
#